data_AF-A0A2D5T1M0-F1
#
_entry.id   AF-A0A2D5T1M0-F1
#
_cell.length_a   1.000
_cell.length_b   1.000
_cell.length_c   1.000
_cell.angle_alpha   90.00
_cell.angle_beta   90.00
_cell.angle_gamma   90.00
#
_symmetry.space_group_name_H-M   'P 1'
#
loop_
_entity.id
_entity.type
_entity.pdbx_description
1 polymer ?
#
loop_
_entity_poly.entity_id
_entity_poly.type
_entity_poly.pdbx_seq_one_letter_code
_entity_poly.pdbx_strand_id
1 'polypeptide(L)'
;MVKKIFSIFVAISCSQAFASTQSTTYFEPPTASIPAGSFMAKDHKNGDLYKVGVLPFQMAKYELTVAEFRKFVEDTGYQAPTNCLHEIGPGWFGAGEKDGSWNNNFFNLSEYHPVVCIGTKGAEEYAKWLSEKSGKQYRLMSEAQWLYVIRTGGYEQYLSENGKKRGQVCEIANLADRHANAMTNKMYQAQYSAVYTIEDCNDREVLSSTVGLYKADKYGVHDLIGNIQEVVADCYVDGKQRFPQGGGPVISDNCSSRIAKGSSWHWEVPEIDRRGEMPDDFVAAIEGFRLVLDTNGETRPAETGSPEFVEGVAKAQQQAKLVHSQIADYPNKVADLKLEDKGNKVHLSWQHEDIHQGATYQVIRRDLVNNNEQVIAKGIMTTSFMDQNPSKNKARYKVFAHYGERAGLASNTVDSNVQYVHALPIRIQAEAFSQGADVTVSNSTQEPKHDLVFANMRNTSADYAIEVAKAGKYTLQPRVFHSGEKQSFVVLLNGKLLKEIMTTGAEGWQTANAVPVTLPKGSHILTIKPIGERARLSINWLDVKKL
;
A
#
# COMPACT_ATOMS: atom_id res chain seq x y z
N MET A 1 -1.18 31.26 -85.63
CA MET A 1 -1.42 29.80 -85.70
C MET A 1 -1.89 29.34 -84.34
N VAL A 2 -3.07 28.72 -84.34
CA VAL A 2 -3.81 28.20 -83.19
C VAL A 2 -3.22 26.87 -82.73
N LYS A 3 -3.18 26.60 -81.42
CA LYS A 3 -3.43 25.24 -80.90
C LYS A 3 -4.16 25.34 -79.55
N LYS A 4 -5.47 25.09 -79.61
CA LYS A 4 -6.36 24.80 -78.48
C LYS A 4 -5.99 23.41 -77.92
N ILE A 5 -5.92 23.28 -76.60
CA ILE A 5 -6.01 22.01 -75.89
C ILE A 5 -7.33 22.04 -75.11
N PHE A 6 -8.21 21.10 -75.44
CA PHE A 6 -9.46 20.84 -74.72
C PHE A 6 -9.13 20.06 -73.44
N SER A 7 -9.55 20.56 -72.28
CA SER A 7 -9.60 19.80 -71.03
C SER A 7 -11.06 19.49 -70.71
N ILE A 8 -11.38 18.20 -70.65
CA ILE A 8 -12.67 17.66 -70.25
C ILE A 8 -12.77 17.76 -68.73
N PHE A 9 -13.73 18.54 -68.22
CA PHE A 9 -14.12 18.52 -66.81
C PHE A 9 -15.13 17.40 -66.58
N VAL A 10 -14.72 16.36 -65.85
CA VAL A 10 -15.64 15.38 -65.27
C VAL A 10 -16.12 15.95 -63.93
N ALA A 11 -17.39 16.33 -63.85
CA ALA A 11 -18.03 16.71 -62.61
C ALA A 11 -18.32 15.45 -61.78
N ILE A 12 -17.50 15.21 -60.75
CA ILE A 12 -17.79 14.22 -59.71
C ILE A 12 -18.72 14.91 -58.71
N SER A 13 -20.00 14.56 -58.76
CA SER A 13 -20.96 14.88 -57.71
C SER A 13 -20.57 14.14 -56.43
N CYS A 14 -19.91 14.84 -55.51
CA CYS A 14 -19.64 14.32 -54.17
C CYS A 14 -20.93 14.46 -53.34
N SER A 15 -21.73 13.40 -53.30
CA SER A 15 -22.83 13.26 -52.35
C SER A 15 -22.20 13.15 -50.96
N GLN A 16 -22.11 14.25 -50.21
CA GLN A 16 -21.81 14.19 -48.78
C GLN A 16 -23.01 13.54 -48.09
N ALA A 17 -22.90 12.25 -47.80
CA ALA A 17 -23.74 11.61 -46.81
C ALA A 17 -23.34 12.18 -45.45
N PHE A 18 -24.11 13.14 -44.94
CA PHE A 18 -24.09 13.48 -43.53
C PHE A 18 -24.63 12.27 -42.77
N ALA A 19 -23.73 11.40 -42.29
CA ALA A 19 -24.09 10.47 -41.23
C ALA A 19 -24.36 11.32 -40.00
N SER A 20 -25.65 11.51 -39.66
CA SER A 20 -26.03 12.03 -38.36
C SER A 20 -25.64 10.97 -37.32
N THR A 21 -24.46 11.11 -36.72
CA THR A 21 -24.16 10.38 -35.48
C THR A 21 -25.09 10.95 -34.42
N GLN A 22 -26.26 10.33 -34.23
CA GLN A 22 -27.07 10.54 -33.04
C GLN A 22 -26.15 10.19 -31.86
N SER A 23 -25.78 11.19 -31.07
CA SER A 23 -25.06 10.96 -29.83
C SER A 23 -25.88 10.02 -28.97
N THR A 24 -25.25 8.94 -28.48
CA THR A 24 -25.96 7.98 -27.65
C THR A 24 -26.46 8.66 -26.37
N THR A 25 -27.73 8.39 -26.01
CA THR A 25 -28.38 8.99 -24.84
C THR A 25 -27.90 8.38 -23.52
N TYR A 26 -27.31 7.18 -23.56
CA TYR A 26 -26.68 6.50 -22.43
C TYR A 26 -25.51 5.64 -22.92
N PHE A 27 -24.60 5.30 -22.01
CA PHE A 27 -23.54 4.32 -22.25
C PHE A 27 -23.84 3.04 -21.50
N GLU A 28 -23.86 1.92 -22.22
CA GLU A 28 -23.87 0.59 -21.63
C GLU A 28 -22.43 0.08 -21.54
N PRO A 29 -21.97 -0.35 -20.35
CA PRO A 29 -20.59 -0.82 -20.19
C PRO A 29 -20.39 -2.18 -20.88
N PRO A 30 -19.19 -2.46 -21.43
CA PRO A 30 -18.83 -3.81 -21.78
C PRO A 30 -18.75 -4.66 -20.51
N THR A 31 -19.22 -5.90 -20.57
CA THR A 31 -19.22 -6.81 -19.42
C THR A 31 -18.34 -8.03 -19.65
N ALA A 32 -18.02 -8.74 -18.57
CA ALA A 32 -17.44 -10.07 -18.56
C ALA A 32 -18.51 -11.08 -18.13
N SER A 33 -18.57 -12.23 -18.79
CA SER A 33 -19.46 -13.34 -18.40
C SER A 33 -18.80 -14.16 -17.30
N ILE A 34 -19.41 -14.16 -16.11
CA ILE A 34 -18.88 -14.84 -14.93
C ILE A 34 -19.67 -16.13 -14.70
N PRO A 35 -19.04 -17.31 -14.78
CA PRO A 35 -19.74 -18.58 -14.66
C PRO A 35 -20.11 -18.88 -13.21
N ALA A 36 -21.15 -19.69 -13.03
CA ALA A 36 -21.53 -20.23 -11.74
C ALA A 36 -20.37 -21.01 -11.10
N GLY A 37 -20.30 -21.00 -9.77
CA GLY A 37 -19.28 -21.77 -9.06
C GLY A 37 -19.31 -21.57 -7.56
N SER A 38 -18.20 -21.92 -6.90
CA SER A 38 -18.05 -21.71 -5.46
C SER A 38 -16.61 -21.41 -5.09
N PHE A 39 -16.42 -20.72 -3.97
CA PHE A 39 -15.12 -20.41 -3.38
C PHE A 39 -15.16 -20.54 -1.86
N MET A 40 -13.98 -20.50 -1.22
CA MET A 40 -13.87 -20.45 0.23
C MET A 40 -13.62 -19.00 0.66
N ALA A 41 -14.53 -18.44 1.45
CA ALA A 41 -14.37 -17.14 2.11
C ALA A 41 -13.84 -17.35 3.53
N LYS A 42 -12.95 -16.46 3.99
CA LYS A 42 -12.48 -16.47 5.39
C LYS A 42 -13.18 -15.37 6.18
N ASP A 43 -13.53 -15.67 7.43
CA ASP A 43 -13.95 -14.67 8.38
C ASP A 43 -12.74 -13.91 8.94
N HIS A 44 -12.78 -12.58 8.85
CA HIS A 44 -11.66 -11.74 9.26
C HIS A 44 -11.51 -11.65 10.78
N LYS A 45 -12.56 -11.93 11.58
CA LYS A 45 -12.53 -11.84 13.05
C LYS A 45 -12.08 -13.14 13.69
N ASN A 46 -12.69 -14.26 13.31
CA ASN A 46 -12.45 -15.55 13.97
C ASN A 46 -11.69 -16.56 13.10
N GLY A 47 -11.51 -16.29 11.81
CA GLY A 47 -10.78 -17.17 10.89
C GLY A 47 -11.60 -18.33 10.33
N ASP A 48 -12.90 -18.42 10.62
CA ASP A 48 -13.79 -19.47 10.10
C ASP A 48 -13.82 -19.45 8.57
N LEU A 49 -14.01 -20.63 7.97
CA LEU A 49 -14.08 -20.78 6.52
C LEU A 49 -15.51 -21.11 6.09
N TYR A 50 -16.05 -20.32 5.16
CA TYR A 50 -17.38 -20.52 4.58
C TYR A 50 -17.26 -20.89 3.10
N LYS A 51 -17.90 -21.99 2.70
CA LYS A 51 -18.08 -22.31 1.28
C LYS A 51 -19.23 -21.47 0.73
N VAL A 52 -18.93 -20.60 -0.22
CA VAL A 52 -19.88 -19.66 -0.82
C VAL A 52 -20.16 -20.08 -2.26
N GLY A 53 -21.44 -20.27 -2.59
CA GLY A 53 -21.89 -20.55 -3.95
C GLY A 53 -22.39 -19.29 -4.64
N VAL A 54 -21.98 -19.08 -5.90
CA VAL A 54 -22.34 -17.90 -6.71
C VAL A 54 -23.01 -18.39 -7.99
N LEU A 55 -24.18 -17.82 -8.30
CA LEU A 55 -24.89 -18.02 -9.57
C LEU A 55 -24.12 -17.33 -10.72
N PRO A 56 -24.31 -17.73 -11.99
CA PRO A 56 -23.69 -16.98 -13.08
C PRO A 56 -24.29 -15.57 -13.13
N PHE A 57 -23.47 -14.61 -13.55
CA PHE A 57 -23.83 -13.20 -13.71
C PHE A 57 -22.90 -12.55 -14.72
N GLN A 58 -23.11 -11.27 -15.02
CA GLN A 58 -22.12 -10.49 -15.75
C GLN A 58 -21.61 -9.33 -14.90
N MET A 59 -20.34 -8.98 -15.04
CA MET A 59 -19.71 -7.88 -14.33
C MET A 59 -19.20 -6.85 -15.34
N ALA A 60 -19.43 -5.56 -15.11
CA ALA A 60 -18.80 -4.52 -15.91
C ALA A 60 -17.27 -4.71 -15.87
N LYS A 61 -16.62 -4.64 -17.04
CA LYS A 61 -15.16 -4.87 -17.14
C LYS A 61 -14.35 -3.83 -16.36
N TYR A 62 -14.92 -2.64 -16.18
CA TYR A 62 -14.30 -1.46 -15.61
C TYR A 62 -15.12 -0.92 -14.44
N GLU A 63 -14.49 -0.12 -13.59
CA GLU A 63 -15.20 0.74 -12.64
C GLU A 63 -16.13 1.71 -13.41
N LEU A 64 -17.22 2.14 -12.78
CA LEU A 64 -18.12 3.15 -13.34
C LEU A 64 -17.32 4.43 -13.62
N THR A 65 -17.37 4.93 -14.85
CA THR A 65 -16.59 6.11 -15.26
C THR A 65 -17.34 7.43 -15.13
N VAL A 66 -16.60 8.54 -15.13
CA VAL A 66 -17.19 9.89 -15.19
C VAL A 66 -18.05 10.07 -16.45
N ALA A 67 -17.61 9.55 -17.60
CA ALA A 67 -18.33 9.61 -18.88
C ALA A 67 -19.72 8.96 -18.80
N GLU A 68 -19.79 7.79 -18.17
CA GLU A 68 -21.04 7.06 -17.96
C GLU A 68 -21.97 7.80 -17.00
N PHE A 69 -21.47 8.20 -15.83
CA PHE A 69 -22.26 8.91 -14.83
C PHE A 69 -22.74 10.28 -15.33
N ARG A 70 -21.96 10.94 -16.18
CA ARG A 70 -22.34 12.21 -16.82
C ARG A 70 -23.60 12.06 -17.69
N LYS A 71 -23.71 10.98 -18.48
CA LYS A 71 -24.92 10.72 -19.28
C LYS A 71 -26.17 10.62 -18.41
N PHE A 72 -26.05 9.98 -17.24
CA PHE A 72 -27.13 9.91 -16.27
C PHE A 72 -27.51 11.28 -15.71
N VAL A 73 -26.53 12.07 -15.28
CA VAL A 73 -26.79 13.42 -14.73
C VAL A 73 -27.43 14.34 -15.79
N GLU A 74 -26.94 14.28 -17.03
CA GLU A 74 -27.47 15.08 -18.14
C GLU A 74 -28.90 14.67 -18.55
N ASP A 75 -29.21 13.38 -18.55
CA ASP A 75 -30.54 12.87 -18.93
C ASP A 75 -31.60 13.07 -17.83
N THR A 76 -31.21 12.99 -16.57
CA THR A 76 -32.15 13.01 -15.43
C THR A 76 -32.18 14.32 -14.64
N GLY A 77 -31.14 15.16 -14.76
CA GLY A 77 -30.94 16.31 -13.88
C GLY A 77 -30.59 15.92 -12.43
N TYR A 78 -30.07 14.71 -12.21
CA TYR A 78 -29.69 14.22 -10.88
C TYR A 78 -28.73 15.17 -10.15
N GLN A 79 -29.08 15.52 -8.92
CA GLN A 79 -28.29 16.41 -8.07
C GLN A 79 -27.27 15.58 -7.27
N ALA A 80 -26.10 15.34 -7.87
CA ALA A 80 -24.99 14.68 -7.19
C ALA A 80 -24.37 15.57 -6.10
N PRO A 81 -23.70 14.98 -5.09
CA PRO A 81 -22.96 15.75 -4.10
C PRO A 81 -21.98 16.74 -4.75
N THR A 82 -21.99 17.97 -4.25
CA THR A 82 -21.06 19.02 -4.67
C THR A 82 -19.81 19.09 -3.82
N ASN A 83 -19.70 18.20 -2.82
CA ASN A 83 -18.63 18.11 -1.85
C ASN A 83 -18.45 16.63 -1.43
N CYS A 84 -17.20 16.21 -1.22
CA CYS A 84 -16.77 14.93 -0.68
C CYS A 84 -15.43 15.09 0.07
N LEU A 85 -15.03 14.11 0.88
CA LEU A 85 -13.68 14.07 1.46
C LEU A 85 -12.63 13.97 0.34
N HIS A 86 -12.08 15.10 -0.06
CA HIS A 86 -11.30 15.27 -1.28
C HIS A 86 -10.01 16.06 -1.08
N GLU A 87 -9.93 16.96 -0.09
CA GLU A 87 -8.74 17.78 0.13
C GLU A 87 -7.50 16.89 0.23
N ILE A 88 -6.44 17.20 -0.53
CA ILE A 88 -5.16 16.48 -0.46
C ILE A 88 -4.04 17.40 0.04
N GLY A 89 -3.40 17.02 1.14
CA GLY A 89 -2.32 17.79 1.75
C GLY A 89 -1.44 16.95 2.69
N PRO A 90 -0.65 17.55 3.60
CA PRO A 90 0.24 16.81 4.50
C PRO A 90 -0.43 15.73 5.35
N GLY A 91 -1.74 15.87 5.62
CA GLY A 91 -2.58 14.88 6.30
C GLY A 91 -3.28 13.87 5.37
N TRP A 92 -2.91 13.83 4.09
CA TRP A 92 -3.64 13.17 3.00
C TRP A 92 -5.04 13.73 2.82
N PHE A 93 -6.09 12.96 3.13
CA PHE A 93 -7.47 13.33 2.81
C PHE A 93 -8.15 14.16 3.92
N GLY A 94 -8.95 15.15 3.52
CA GLY A 94 -9.74 15.99 4.42
C GLY A 94 -10.98 16.60 3.76
N ALA A 95 -11.70 17.43 4.52
CA ALA A 95 -12.80 18.26 4.05
C ALA A 95 -12.37 19.74 4.12
N GLY A 96 -12.63 20.53 3.07
CA GLY A 96 -12.20 21.93 3.01
C GLY A 96 -12.99 22.80 2.03
N GLU A 97 -12.79 24.12 2.04
CA GLU A 97 -13.60 25.05 1.20
C GLU A 97 -13.47 24.87 -0.33
N LYS A 98 -12.57 23.98 -0.80
CA LYS A 98 -12.32 23.66 -2.21
C LYS A 98 -12.51 22.17 -2.49
N ASP A 99 -13.58 21.60 -1.95
CA ASP A 99 -13.90 20.20 -2.15
C ASP A 99 -14.22 19.90 -3.63
N GLY A 100 -13.67 18.80 -4.13
CA GLY A 100 -13.95 18.30 -5.47
C GLY A 100 -15.35 17.71 -5.55
N SER A 101 -15.90 17.65 -6.76
CA SER A 101 -17.12 16.94 -7.09
C SER A 101 -16.81 15.82 -8.07
N TRP A 102 -17.79 14.95 -8.33
CA TRP A 102 -17.67 13.84 -9.28
C TRP A 102 -17.17 14.27 -10.68
N ASN A 103 -17.48 15.51 -11.12
CA ASN A 103 -17.11 16.07 -12.42
C ASN A 103 -16.07 17.19 -12.36
N ASN A 104 -15.54 17.52 -11.18
CA ASN A 104 -14.50 18.52 -11.00
C ASN A 104 -13.68 18.16 -9.76
N ASN A 105 -12.68 17.32 -9.96
CA ASN A 105 -11.79 16.88 -8.88
C ASN A 105 -10.35 16.76 -9.38
N PHE A 106 -9.41 16.78 -8.43
CA PHE A 106 -7.97 16.75 -8.72
C PHE A 106 -7.49 15.35 -9.16
N PHE A 107 -8.27 14.32 -8.84
CA PHE A 107 -7.90 12.91 -9.05
C PHE A 107 -8.23 12.43 -10.46
N ASN A 108 -9.30 12.94 -11.07
CA ASN A 108 -9.79 12.52 -12.37
C ASN A 108 -9.45 13.54 -13.45
N LEU A 109 -8.42 13.23 -14.23
CA LEU A 109 -7.95 14.06 -15.35
C LEU A 109 -8.58 13.66 -16.70
N SER A 110 -9.47 12.67 -16.70
CA SER A 110 -10.12 12.11 -17.89
C SER A 110 -11.54 11.66 -17.56
N GLU A 111 -12.44 11.75 -18.53
CA GLU A 111 -13.82 11.24 -18.44
C GLU A 111 -13.86 9.70 -18.27
N TYR A 112 -12.78 9.00 -18.61
CA TYR A 112 -12.66 7.54 -18.50
C TYR A 112 -11.87 7.09 -17.26
N HIS A 113 -11.67 7.98 -16.28
CA HIS A 113 -11.30 7.60 -14.92
C HIS A 113 -12.55 7.12 -14.16
N PRO A 114 -12.38 6.31 -13.10
CA PRO A 114 -13.48 5.94 -12.23
C PRO A 114 -14.16 7.18 -11.62
N VAL A 115 -15.48 7.23 -11.65
CA VAL A 115 -16.23 8.28 -10.95
C VAL A 115 -16.14 8.06 -9.44
N VAL A 116 -15.83 9.13 -8.72
CA VAL A 116 -15.80 9.20 -7.25
C VAL A 116 -16.71 10.33 -6.77
N CYS A 117 -16.87 10.50 -5.47
CA CYS A 117 -17.68 11.57 -4.89
C CYS A 117 -19.18 11.55 -5.28
N ILE A 118 -19.74 10.36 -5.56
CA ILE A 118 -21.17 10.19 -5.86
C ILE A 118 -21.96 9.53 -4.72
N GLY A 119 -21.27 8.84 -3.80
CA GLY A 119 -21.88 8.06 -2.72
C GLY A 119 -22.69 6.85 -3.22
N THR A 120 -23.05 5.95 -2.30
CA THR A 120 -23.78 4.71 -2.62
C THR A 120 -25.12 4.99 -3.30
N LYS A 121 -25.85 6.00 -2.80
CA LYS A 121 -27.12 6.43 -3.38
C LYS A 121 -27.00 6.88 -4.84
N GLY A 122 -25.95 7.64 -5.18
CA GLY A 122 -25.72 8.07 -6.56
C GLY A 122 -25.49 6.90 -7.50
N ALA A 123 -24.73 5.90 -7.04
CA ALA A 123 -24.44 4.70 -7.82
C ALA A 123 -25.66 3.77 -7.98
N GLU A 124 -26.49 3.64 -6.93
CA GLU A 124 -27.75 2.87 -6.98
C GLU A 124 -28.77 3.53 -7.92
N GLU A 125 -28.94 4.85 -7.87
CA GLU A 125 -29.82 5.60 -8.79
C GLU A 125 -29.31 5.53 -10.24
N TYR A 126 -27.99 5.58 -10.46
CA TYR A 126 -27.39 5.34 -11.77
C TYR A 126 -27.72 3.94 -12.31
N ALA A 127 -27.53 2.90 -11.48
CA ALA A 127 -27.81 1.51 -11.88
C ALA A 127 -29.29 1.30 -12.22
N LYS A 128 -30.19 1.91 -11.45
CA LYS A 128 -31.64 1.91 -11.72
C LYS A 128 -31.96 2.59 -13.05
N TRP A 129 -31.43 3.78 -13.28
CA TRP A 129 -31.62 4.51 -14.54
C TRP A 129 -31.11 3.72 -15.74
N LEU A 130 -29.91 3.15 -15.66
CA LEU A 130 -29.37 2.33 -16.75
C LEU A 130 -30.23 1.10 -17.01
N SER A 131 -30.80 0.50 -15.94
CA SER A 131 -31.72 -0.61 -16.07
C SER A 131 -32.98 -0.24 -16.84
N GLU A 132 -33.56 0.92 -16.55
CA GLU A 132 -34.73 1.45 -17.24
C GLU A 132 -34.43 1.77 -18.71
N LYS A 133 -33.26 2.34 -19.01
CA LYS A 133 -32.84 2.69 -20.38
C LYS A 133 -32.53 1.47 -21.25
N SER A 134 -31.89 0.46 -20.68
CA SER A 134 -31.43 -0.73 -21.42
C SER A 134 -32.44 -1.87 -21.43
N GLY A 135 -33.42 -1.87 -20.51
CA GLY A 135 -34.32 -3.01 -20.28
C GLY A 135 -33.64 -4.20 -19.61
N LYS A 136 -32.41 -4.03 -19.09
CA LYS A 136 -31.60 -5.04 -18.42
C LYS A 136 -31.50 -4.73 -16.93
N GLN A 137 -31.22 -5.72 -16.08
CA GLN A 137 -31.22 -5.54 -14.62
C GLN A 137 -29.80 -5.27 -14.10
N TYR A 138 -29.40 -4.00 -14.11
CA TYR A 138 -28.13 -3.54 -13.55
C TYR A 138 -28.26 -3.21 -12.06
N ARG A 139 -27.23 -3.55 -11.29
CA ARG A 139 -27.10 -3.22 -9.87
C ARG A 139 -25.63 -3.14 -9.46
N LEU A 140 -25.36 -2.69 -8.24
CA LEU A 140 -24.03 -2.81 -7.65
C LEU A 140 -23.67 -4.28 -7.38
N MET A 141 -22.38 -4.59 -7.45
CA MET A 141 -21.86 -5.93 -7.15
C MET A 141 -22.01 -6.26 -5.66
N SER A 142 -22.05 -7.56 -5.31
CA SER A 142 -21.98 -8.00 -3.91
C SER A 142 -20.55 -8.31 -3.44
N GLU A 143 -20.32 -8.38 -2.13
CA GLU A 143 -19.08 -8.86 -1.51
C GLU A 143 -18.73 -10.27 -2.04
N ALA A 144 -19.74 -11.15 -2.12
CA ALA A 144 -19.57 -12.51 -2.60
C ALA A 144 -19.13 -12.56 -4.08
N GLN A 145 -19.73 -11.72 -4.92
CA GLN A 145 -19.39 -11.63 -6.35
C GLN A 145 -17.96 -11.10 -6.53
N TRP A 146 -17.56 -10.07 -5.78
CA TRP A 146 -16.20 -9.54 -5.81
C TRP A 146 -15.17 -10.61 -5.40
N LEU A 147 -15.37 -11.27 -4.26
CA LEU A 147 -14.47 -12.32 -3.76
C LEU A 147 -14.37 -13.51 -4.73
N TYR A 148 -15.49 -13.88 -5.36
CA TYR A 148 -15.52 -14.96 -6.33
C TYR A 148 -14.62 -14.65 -7.53
N VAL A 149 -14.72 -13.43 -8.08
CA VAL A 149 -13.90 -13.01 -9.22
C VAL A 149 -12.42 -12.92 -8.83
N ILE A 150 -12.08 -12.37 -7.66
CA ILE A 150 -10.68 -12.32 -7.19
C ILE A 150 -10.05 -13.73 -7.07
N ARG A 151 -10.76 -14.66 -6.41
CA ARG A 151 -10.23 -16.00 -6.12
C ARG A 151 -10.21 -16.91 -7.33
N THR A 152 -11.23 -16.84 -8.18
CA THR A 152 -11.31 -17.72 -9.34
C THR A 152 -10.64 -17.09 -10.57
N GLY A 153 -10.59 -15.77 -10.66
CA GLY A 153 -10.05 -14.98 -11.78
C GLY A 153 -8.54 -15.03 -11.95
N GLY A 154 -7.81 -15.54 -10.94
CA GLY A 154 -6.36 -15.71 -10.97
C GLY A 154 -5.58 -14.52 -10.41
N TYR A 155 -6.25 -13.54 -9.80
CA TYR A 155 -5.60 -12.43 -9.09
C TYR A 155 -4.97 -12.85 -7.76
N GLU A 156 -5.51 -13.89 -7.10
CA GLU A 156 -5.00 -14.38 -5.80
C GLU A 156 -3.49 -14.67 -5.77
N GLN A 157 -2.88 -15.08 -6.89
CA GLN A 157 -1.42 -15.30 -7.00
C GLN A 157 -0.57 -14.03 -6.92
N TYR A 158 -1.16 -12.85 -7.19
CA TYR A 158 -0.53 -11.54 -7.08
C TYR A 158 -0.81 -10.90 -5.71
N LEU A 159 -1.92 -11.26 -5.04
CA LEU A 159 -2.36 -10.59 -3.82
C LEU A 159 -1.87 -11.27 -2.55
N SER A 160 -1.76 -12.60 -2.57
CA SER A 160 -1.37 -13.37 -1.40
C SER A 160 0.09 -13.12 -1.05
N GLU A 161 0.44 -13.02 0.25
CA GLU A 161 1.84 -12.82 0.70
C GLU A 161 2.79 -13.88 0.12
N ASN A 162 2.34 -15.13 0.07
CA ASN A 162 3.09 -16.27 -0.52
C ASN A 162 2.71 -16.54 -1.99
N GLY A 163 2.00 -15.60 -2.63
CA GLY A 163 1.60 -15.70 -4.01
C GLY A 163 2.82 -15.69 -4.94
N LYS A 164 2.84 -16.59 -5.93
CA LYS A 164 3.97 -16.73 -6.87
C LYS A 164 4.30 -15.45 -7.65
N LYS A 165 3.36 -14.50 -7.70
CA LYS A 165 3.49 -13.24 -8.43
C LYS A 165 3.31 -12.00 -7.53
N ARG A 166 3.50 -12.14 -6.21
CA ARG A 166 3.29 -11.02 -5.27
C ARG A 166 4.08 -9.76 -5.61
N GLY A 167 5.33 -9.93 -6.09
CA GLY A 167 6.18 -8.82 -6.55
C GLY A 167 5.82 -8.24 -7.92
N GLN A 168 4.74 -8.71 -8.56
CA GLN A 168 4.27 -8.27 -9.88
C GLN A 168 2.88 -7.62 -9.79
N VAL A 169 2.45 -7.15 -8.61
CA VAL A 169 1.08 -6.67 -8.43
C VAL A 169 0.75 -5.44 -9.29
N CYS A 170 1.72 -4.57 -9.57
CA CYS A 170 1.57 -3.44 -10.50
C CYS A 170 1.26 -3.87 -11.95
N GLU A 171 1.35 -5.16 -12.32
CA GLU A 171 0.87 -5.65 -13.62
C GLU A 171 -0.66 -5.64 -13.73
N ILE A 172 -1.37 -5.70 -12.59
CA ILE A 172 -2.83 -5.85 -12.51
C ILE A 172 -3.53 -4.71 -11.76
N ALA A 173 -2.79 -3.75 -11.20
CA ALA A 173 -3.32 -2.76 -10.27
C ALA A 173 -2.52 -1.44 -10.26
N ASN A 174 -3.23 -0.33 -10.00
CA ASN A 174 -2.68 0.98 -9.61
C ASN A 174 -2.76 1.13 -8.08
N LEU A 175 -1.64 1.29 -7.38
CA LEU A 175 -1.51 1.20 -5.93
C LEU A 175 -0.53 2.25 -5.38
N ALA A 176 -0.43 2.33 -4.06
CA ALA A 176 0.68 3.04 -3.45
C ALA A 176 2.00 2.32 -3.78
N ASP A 177 2.77 2.88 -4.71
CA ASP A 177 3.97 2.26 -5.24
C ASP A 177 5.21 3.19 -5.17
N ARG A 178 6.31 2.76 -5.80
CA ARG A 178 7.55 3.55 -5.81
C ARG A 178 7.40 4.88 -6.54
N HIS A 179 6.59 4.92 -7.60
CA HIS A 179 6.38 6.13 -8.37
C HIS A 179 5.53 7.14 -7.61
N ALA A 180 4.37 6.72 -7.11
CA ALA A 180 3.52 7.51 -6.25
C ALA A 180 4.30 8.07 -5.05
N ASN A 181 5.09 7.23 -4.37
CA ASN A 181 5.90 7.66 -3.22
C ASN A 181 6.99 8.70 -3.57
N ALA A 182 7.58 8.62 -4.75
CA ALA A 182 8.58 9.59 -5.19
C ALA A 182 7.99 10.93 -5.63
N MET A 183 6.72 10.94 -6.06
CA MET A 183 6.08 12.08 -6.70
C MET A 183 5.09 12.84 -5.79
N THR A 184 4.40 12.13 -4.90
CA THR A 184 3.35 12.66 -4.01
C THR A 184 3.75 13.96 -3.30
N ASN A 185 4.92 13.97 -2.64
CA ASN A 185 5.37 15.15 -1.89
C ASN A 185 5.71 16.33 -2.81
N LYS A 186 6.17 16.06 -4.04
CA LYS A 186 6.49 17.09 -5.03
C LYS A 186 5.22 17.69 -5.64
N MET A 187 4.18 16.88 -5.80
CA MET A 187 2.93 17.29 -6.45
C MET A 187 1.98 18.01 -5.50
N TYR A 188 1.83 17.52 -4.27
CA TYR A 188 0.80 18.03 -3.36
C TYR A 188 1.24 18.06 -1.88
N GLN A 189 2.55 18.00 -1.60
CA GLN A 189 3.12 18.15 -0.25
C GLN A 189 2.58 17.13 0.78
N ALA A 190 2.06 15.99 0.31
CA ALA A 190 1.77 14.85 1.15
C ALA A 190 2.87 13.80 0.95
N GLN A 191 3.48 13.35 2.04
CA GLN A 191 4.49 12.31 2.00
C GLN A 191 3.92 11.04 2.64
N TYR A 192 4.17 9.88 2.03
CA TYR A 192 3.94 8.61 2.74
C TYR A 192 4.86 8.53 3.95
N SER A 193 4.25 8.36 5.12
CA SER A 193 4.97 8.10 6.36
C SER A 193 5.16 6.59 6.57
N ALA A 194 5.86 6.20 7.63
CA ALA A 194 6.16 4.79 7.91
C ALA A 194 4.93 3.91 8.22
N VAL A 195 3.72 4.49 8.31
CA VAL A 195 2.47 3.73 8.51
C VAL A 195 1.93 3.14 7.21
N TYR A 196 2.34 3.68 6.06
CA TYR A 196 1.92 3.20 4.75
C TYR A 196 2.82 2.09 4.28
N THR A 197 2.23 1.09 3.62
CA THR A 197 3.00 0.09 2.89
C THR A 197 3.08 0.53 1.44
N ILE A 198 4.29 0.55 0.89
CA ILE A 198 4.54 0.92 -0.50
C ILE A 198 4.93 -0.34 -1.26
N GLU A 199 4.23 -0.61 -2.35
CA GLU A 199 4.53 -1.74 -3.23
C GLU A 199 5.89 -1.54 -3.91
N ASP A 200 6.74 -2.56 -3.90
CA ASP A 200 8.05 -2.56 -4.57
C ASP A 200 7.88 -2.82 -6.07
N CYS A 201 7.08 -1.99 -6.74
CA CYS A 201 6.88 -1.99 -8.18
C CYS A 201 6.57 -0.57 -8.67
N ASN A 202 6.29 -0.44 -9.98
CA ASN A 202 6.04 0.81 -10.67
C ASN A 202 4.85 0.64 -11.64
N ASP A 203 3.66 1.06 -11.22
CA ASP A 203 2.44 1.10 -12.01
C ASP A 203 2.31 2.37 -12.86
N ARG A 204 3.23 3.32 -12.67
CA ARG A 204 3.42 4.56 -13.44
C ARG A 204 2.33 5.60 -13.25
N GLU A 205 1.57 5.49 -12.16
CA GLU A 205 0.55 6.46 -11.77
C GLU A 205 0.89 7.09 -10.42
N VAL A 206 0.32 8.28 -10.17
CA VAL A 206 0.42 8.94 -8.86
C VAL A 206 -0.96 9.05 -8.19
N LEU A 207 -2.03 9.04 -9.00
CA LEU A 207 -3.43 9.18 -8.60
C LEU A 207 -4.26 8.12 -9.34
N SER A 208 -5.59 8.28 -9.39
CA SER A 208 -6.44 7.41 -10.19
C SER A 208 -6.03 7.44 -11.67
N SER A 209 -6.33 6.35 -12.36
CA SER A 209 -5.95 6.16 -13.74
C SER A 209 -7.14 5.78 -14.61
N THR A 210 -6.92 5.82 -15.92
CA THR A 210 -7.94 5.40 -16.89
C THR A 210 -8.27 3.93 -16.68
N VAL A 211 -9.56 3.61 -16.64
CA VAL A 211 -10.01 2.24 -16.40
C VAL A 211 -9.48 1.27 -17.46
N GLY A 212 -9.18 0.04 -17.05
CA GLY A 212 -8.74 -1.03 -17.94
C GLY A 212 -7.31 -0.92 -18.46
N LEU A 213 -6.46 -0.11 -17.81
CA LEU A 213 -5.06 0.06 -18.20
C LEU A 213 -4.21 -1.19 -17.94
N TYR A 214 -4.42 -1.82 -16.79
CA TYR A 214 -3.66 -2.97 -16.32
C TYR A 214 -4.23 -4.28 -16.85
N LYS A 215 -3.51 -5.38 -16.63
CA LYS A 215 -3.90 -6.70 -17.12
C LYS A 215 -5.17 -7.17 -16.44
N ALA A 216 -6.15 -7.60 -17.25
CA ALA A 216 -7.38 -8.20 -16.77
C ALA A 216 -7.16 -9.57 -16.10
N ASP A 217 -8.15 -9.98 -15.32
CA ASP A 217 -8.29 -11.34 -14.83
C ASP A 217 -8.66 -12.31 -15.97
N LYS A 218 -8.81 -13.61 -15.64
CA LYS A 218 -9.16 -14.62 -16.66
C LYS A 218 -10.54 -14.42 -17.30
N TYR A 219 -11.42 -13.64 -16.70
CA TYR A 219 -12.76 -13.34 -17.21
C TYR A 219 -12.79 -12.05 -18.04
N GLY A 220 -11.75 -11.22 -17.95
CA GLY A 220 -11.66 -9.93 -18.63
C GLY A 220 -12.09 -8.75 -17.76
N VAL A 221 -12.15 -8.91 -16.44
CA VAL A 221 -12.39 -7.82 -15.49
C VAL A 221 -11.06 -7.17 -15.09
N HIS A 222 -11.02 -5.85 -15.08
CA HIS A 222 -9.84 -5.05 -14.72
C HIS A 222 -10.04 -4.36 -13.37
N ASP A 223 -8.96 -3.90 -12.76
CA ASP A 223 -8.95 -2.93 -11.66
C ASP A 223 -9.73 -3.32 -10.39
N LEU A 224 -10.05 -4.61 -10.20
CA LEU A 224 -10.71 -5.08 -8.96
C LEU A 224 -9.86 -4.87 -7.70
N ILE A 225 -8.57 -4.59 -7.87
CA ILE A 225 -7.61 -4.23 -6.83
C ILE A 225 -6.88 -2.98 -7.30
N GLY A 226 -6.92 -1.92 -6.50
CA GLY A 226 -6.24 -0.67 -6.84
C GLY A 226 -7.13 0.28 -7.63
N ASN A 227 -6.54 1.34 -8.18
CA ASN A 227 -7.22 2.49 -8.76
C ASN A 227 -8.13 3.18 -7.72
N ILE A 228 -9.35 2.70 -7.51
CA ILE A 228 -10.23 3.14 -6.40
C ILE A 228 -10.76 1.95 -5.61
N GLN A 229 -11.15 2.18 -4.36
CA GLN A 229 -11.90 1.18 -3.62
C GLN A 229 -13.31 1.07 -4.20
N GLU A 230 -13.84 -0.15 -4.23
CA GLU A 230 -15.17 -0.41 -4.77
C GLU A 230 -16.14 -0.70 -3.62
N VAL A 231 -17.12 0.18 -3.43
CA VAL A 231 -18.21 -0.02 -2.47
C VAL A 231 -19.22 -0.99 -3.08
N VAL A 232 -19.54 -2.05 -2.34
CA VAL A 232 -20.49 -3.09 -2.75
C VAL A 232 -21.89 -2.85 -2.23
N ALA A 233 -22.88 -3.52 -2.82
CA ALA A 233 -24.28 -3.44 -2.45
C ALA A 233 -24.58 -3.93 -1.02
N ASP A 234 -23.71 -4.73 -0.42
CA ASP A 234 -23.95 -5.37 0.87
C ASP A 234 -23.95 -4.37 2.04
N CYS A 235 -24.97 -4.49 2.89
CA CYS A 235 -24.91 -3.97 4.25
C CYS A 235 -23.90 -4.74 5.09
N TYR A 236 -23.23 -4.03 5.99
CA TYR A 236 -22.23 -4.64 6.84
C TYR A 236 -22.88 -5.59 7.86
N VAL A 237 -22.70 -6.90 7.64
CA VAL A 237 -23.06 -7.96 8.61
C VAL A 237 -21.88 -8.91 8.83
N ASP A 238 -21.82 -9.60 9.95
CA ASP A 238 -20.75 -10.56 10.27
C ASP A 238 -21.22 -12.02 10.24
N GLY A 239 -20.27 -12.96 10.14
CA GLY A 239 -20.53 -14.39 10.15
C GLY A 239 -21.19 -14.91 8.87
N LYS A 240 -21.81 -16.09 8.94
CA LYS A 240 -22.31 -16.81 7.76
C LYS A 240 -23.35 -16.04 6.93
N GLN A 241 -24.13 -15.16 7.55
CA GLN A 241 -25.15 -14.33 6.91
C GLN A 241 -24.59 -13.36 5.85
N ARG A 242 -23.27 -13.12 5.84
CA ARG A 242 -22.54 -12.40 4.77
C ARG A 242 -22.73 -12.99 3.37
N PHE A 243 -23.11 -14.27 3.28
CA PHE A 243 -23.14 -14.99 2.02
C PHE A 243 -24.51 -15.62 1.76
N PRO A 244 -25.49 -14.82 1.29
CA PRO A 244 -26.77 -15.34 0.79
C PRO A 244 -26.57 -16.41 -0.28
N GLN A 245 -27.54 -17.33 -0.37
CA GLN A 245 -27.50 -18.37 -1.40
C GLN A 245 -27.46 -17.74 -2.79
N GLY A 246 -26.49 -18.17 -3.61
CA GLY A 246 -26.30 -17.65 -4.96
C GLY A 246 -25.40 -16.41 -5.04
N GLY A 247 -24.90 -15.91 -3.91
CA GLY A 247 -23.91 -14.83 -3.87
C GLY A 247 -24.49 -13.44 -4.16
N GLY A 248 -25.81 -13.26 -4.01
CA GLY A 248 -26.43 -11.94 -4.03
C GLY A 248 -26.04 -11.09 -2.81
N PRO A 249 -26.32 -9.77 -2.84
CA PRO A 249 -25.97 -8.88 -1.74
C PRO A 249 -26.87 -9.07 -0.52
N VAL A 250 -26.32 -8.77 0.66
CA VAL A 250 -27.10 -8.61 1.89
C VAL A 250 -27.75 -7.22 1.89
N ILE A 251 -29.08 -7.18 1.72
CA ILE A 251 -29.86 -5.94 1.73
C ILE A 251 -30.62 -5.80 3.05
N SER A 252 -30.65 -4.60 3.62
CA SER A 252 -31.41 -4.28 4.82
C SER A 252 -31.97 -2.86 4.73
N ASP A 253 -33.21 -2.67 5.19
CA ASP A 253 -33.86 -1.35 5.25
C ASP A 253 -33.18 -0.39 6.24
N ASN A 254 -32.40 -0.92 7.20
CA ASN A 254 -31.69 -0.15 8.22
C ASN A 254 -30.17 -0.25 8.04
N CYS A 255 -29.71 -0.15 6.79
CA CYS A 255 -28.29 -0.20 6.44
C CYS A 255 -27.55 1.03 6.97
N SER A 256 -26.80 0.88 8.07
CA SER A 256 -26.00 1.98 8.64
C SER A 256 -24.60 2.05 8.04
N SER A 257 -24.04 0.90 7.66
CA SER A 257 -22.72 0.77 7.07
C SER A 257 -22.73 -0.15 5.85
N ARG A 258 -21.91 0.18 4.86
CA ARG A 258 -21.59 -0.62 3.68
C ARG A 258 -20.18 -1.20 3.77
N ILE A 259 -19.81 -1.97 2.75
CA ILE A 259 -18.50 -2.60 2.64
C ILE A 259 -17.77 -2.01 1.44
N ALA A 260 -16.55 -1.51 1.65
CA ALA A 260 -15.57 -1.30 0.59
C ALA A 260 -14.65 -2.50 0.43
N LYS A 261 -14.39 -2.85 -0.83
CA LYS A 261 -13.50 -3.92 -1.25
C LYS A 261 -12.39 -3.36 -2.13
N GLY A 262 -11.34 -4.16 -2.29
CA GLY A 262 -10.16 -3.78 -3.06
C GLY A 262 -9.25 -2.82 -2.32
N SER A 263 -8.49 -2.06 -3.10
CA SER A 263 -7.54 -1.05 -2.63
C SER A 263 -7.77 0.22 -3.44
N SER A 264 -6.83 1.17 -3.42
CA SER A 264 -6.84 2.33 -4.33
C SER A 264 -5.41 2.68 -4.71
N TRP A 265 -5.23 3.65 -5.61
CA TRP A 265 -3.93 4.27 -5.92
C TRP A 265 -3.18 4.77 -4.66
N HIS A 266 -3.88 4.98 -3.54
CA HIS A 266 -3.31 5.47 -2.29
C HIS A 266 -2.90 4.37 -1.28
N TRP A 267 -3.37 3.14 -1.46
CA TRP A 267 -3.20 2.08 -0.45
C TRP A 267 -2.46 0.87 -1.02
N GLU A 268 -1.87 0.07 -0.13
CA GLU A 268 -1.25 -1.21 -0.47
C GLU A 268 -2.28 -2.28 -0.83
N VAL A 269 -1.80 -3.46 -1.23
CA VAL A 269 -2.67 -4.65 -1.34
C VAL A 269 -3.22 -5.04 0.04
N PRO A 270 -4.55 -5.07 0.24
CA PRO A 270 -5.13 -5.57 1.48
C PRO A 270 -5.13 -7.10 1.51
N GLU A 271 -5.35 -7.69 2.69
CA GLU A 271 -5.81 -9.08 2.74
C GLU A 271 -7.13 -9.24 1.97
N ILE A 272 -7.25 -10.31 1.16
CA ILE A 272 -8.36 -10.52 0.24
C ILE A 272 -9.73 -10.46 0.95
N ASP A 273 -9.82 -11.06 2.14
CA ASP A 273 -11.06 -11.09 2.94
C ASP A 273 -11.24 -9.86 3.84
N ARG A 274 -10.31 -8.89 3.83
CA ARG A 274 -10.46 -7.61 4.56
C ARG A 274 -11.68 -6.86 4.03
N ARG A 275 -12.39 -6.20 4.93
CA ARG A 275 -13.59 -5.39 4.65
C ARG A 275 -13.37 -4.00 5.21
N GLY A 276 -13.46 -2.97 4.36
CA GLY A 276 -13.59 -1.59 4.81
C GLY A 276 -15.03 -1.38 5.24
N GLU A 277 -15.27 -1.11 6.53
CA GLU A 277 -16.60 -0.66 6.98
C GLU A 277 -16.70 0.84 6.71
N MET A 278 -17.78 1.26 6.06
CA MET A 278 -18.02 2.65 5.71
C MET A 278 -19.45 3.04 6.06
N PRO A 279 -19.70 4.24 6.61
CA PRO A 279 -21.07 4.76 6.73
C PRO A 279 -21.79 4.76 5.38
N ASP A 280 -23.08 4.45 5.37
CA ASP A 280 -23.88 4.40 4.12
C ASP A 280 -23.93 5.75 3.38
N ASP A 281 -23.84 6.86 4.13
CA ASP A 281 -23.82 8.23 3.63
C ASP A 281 -22.42 8.78 3.34
N PHE A 282 -21.38 7.94 3.40
CA PHE A 282 -20.00 8.35 3.16
C PHE A 282 -19.77 8.73 1.70
N VAL A 283 -19.10 9.86 1.48
CA VAL A 283 -18.75 10.38 0.15
C VAL A 283 -17.32 10.90 0.18
N ALA A 284 -16.45 10.31 -0.63
CA ALA A 284 -15.01 10.62 -0.65
C ALA A 284 -14.39 10.36 -2.03
N ALA A 285 -13.12 10.73 -2.16
CA ALA A 285 -12.42 10.84 -3.44
C ALA A 285 -11.67 9.57 -3.89
N ILE A 286 -11.70 8.49 -3.12
CA ILE A 286 -11.01 7.22 -3.48
C ILE A 286 -11.96 6.01 -3.49
N GLU A 287 -13.26 6.26 -3.43
CA GLU A 287 -14.31 5.25 -3.41
C GLU A 287 -15.25 5.45 -4.58
N GLY A 288 -15.41 4.39 -5.35
CA GLY A 288 -16.36 4.32 -6.44
C GLY A 288 -16.99 2.93 -6.51
N PHE A 289 -17.42 2.55 -7.71
CA PHE A 289 -18.43 1.52 -7.87
C PHE A 289 -18.24 0.72 -9.16
N ARG A 290 -18.78 -0.50 -9.16
CA ARG A 290 -18.85 -1.35 -10.34
C ARG A 290 -20.23 -1.97 -10.46
N LEU A 291 -20.71 -2.03 -11.69
CA LEU A 291 -21.99 -2.66 -11.99
C LEU A 291 -21.85 -4.16 -12.23
N VAL A 292 -22.89 -4.89 -11.87
CA VAL A 292 -23.18 -6.22 -12.37
C VAL A 292 -24.54 -6.21 -13.07
N LEU A 293 -24.66 -7.07 -14.08
CA LEU A 293 -25.91 -7.36 -14.76
C LEU A 293 -26.41 -8.72 -14.29
N ASP A 294 -27.61 -8.74 -13.72
CA ASP A 294 -28.29 -9.96 -13.32
C ASP A 294 -28.73 -10.76 -14.55
N THR A 295 -28.41 -12.04 -14.55
CA THR A 295 -28.77 -12.97 -15.63
C THR A 295 -29.83 -13.97 -15.20
N ASN A 296 -30.47 -13.76 -14.04
CA ASN A 296 -31.46 -14.65 -13.43
C ASN A 296 -30.96 -16.10 -13.29
N GLY A 297 -29.67 -16.25 -12.99
CA GLY A 297 -29.03 -17.56 -12.84
C GLY A 297 -28.69 -18.28 -14.15
N GLU A 298 -28.84 -17.61 -15.31
CA GLU A 298 -28.47 -18.16 -16.61
C GLU A 298 -27.08 -17.70 -17.06
N THR A 299 -26.29 -18.59 -17.66
CA THR A 299 -25.04 -18.18 -18.32
C THR A 299 -25.36 -17.45 -19.62
N ARG A 300 -24.97 -16.18 -19.72
CA ARG A 300 -25.21 -15.34 -20.91
C ARG A 300 -23.89 -14.82 -21.50
N PRO A 301 -23.77 -14.68 -22.84
CA PRO A 301 -22.61 -14.05 -23.48
C PRO A 301 -22.40 -12.62 -22.96
N ALA A 302 -21.14 -12.21 -22.84
CA ALA A 302 -20.77 -10.86 -22.43
C ALA A 302 -21.36 -9.78 -23.37
N GLU A 303 -21.74 -8.65 -22.79
CA GLU A 303 -22.14 -7.45 -23.53
C GLU A 303 -20.92 -6.75 -24.10
N THR A 304 -21.02 -6.30 -25.35
CA THR A 304 -19.94 -5.57 -26.02
C THR A 304 -19.83 -4.12 -25.57
N GLY A 305 -20.86 -3.60 -24.89
CA GLY A 305 -20.98 -2.19 -24.53
C GLY A 305 -21.33 -1.28 -25.71
N SER A 306 -21.63 -0.01 -25.41
CA SER A 306 -21.88 1.01 -26.42
C SER A 306 -20.61 1.29 -27.25
N PRO A 307 -20.66 1.25 -28.60
CA PRO A 307 -19.47 1.43 -29.44
C PRO A 307 -18.70 2.74 -29.17
N GLU A 308 -19.44 3.84 -28.99
CA GLU A 308 -18.88 5.17 -28.66
C GLU A 308 -18.09 5.15 -27.34
N PHE A 309 -18.62 4.47 -26.32
CA PHE A 309 -17.95 4.32 -25.03
C PHE A 309 -16.67 3.49 -25.14
N VAL A 310 -16.76 2.32 -25.80
CA VAL A 310 -15.61 1.40 -25.97
C VAL A 310 -14.49 2.07 -26.76
N GLU A 311 -14.80 2.81 -27.83
CA GLU A 311 -13.82 3.56 -28.60
C GLU A 311 -13.17 4.67 -27.76
N GLY A 312 -13.97 5.36 -26.93
CA GLY A 312 -13.50 6.40 -26.02
C GLY A 312 -12.52 5.87 -24.97
N VAL A 313 -12.87 4.77 -24.31
CA VAL A 313 -11.98 4.08 -23.36
C VAL A 313 -10.67 3.66 -24.05
N ALA A 314 -10.74 3.07 -25.24
CA ALA A 314 -9.54 2.65 -25.97
C ALA A 314 -8.59 3.81 -26.30
N LYS A 315 -9.13 4.98 -26.70
CA LYS A 315 -8.34 6.19 -26.94
C LYS A 315 -7.69 6.72 -25.66
N ALA A 316 -8.44 6.76 -24.56
CA ALA A 316 -7.91 7.19 -23.27
C ALA A 316 -6.79 6.26 -22.77
N GLN A 317 -6.98 4.94 -22.88
CA GLN A 317 -5.95 3.95 -22.55
C GLN A 317 -4.69 4.11 -23.41
N GLN A 318 -4.84 4.38 -24.71
CA GLN A 318 -3.70 4.62 -25.59
C GLN A 318 -2.91 5.86 -25.16
N GLN A 319 -3.60 6.95 -24.81
CA GLN A 319 -2.97 8.18 -24.35
C GLN A 319 -2.24 7.98 -23.02
N ALA A 320 -2.87 7.33 -22.05
CA ALA A 320 -2.25 7.02 -20.77
C ALA A 320 -1.01 6.10 -20.95
N LYS A 321 -1.08 5.07 -21.80
CA LYS A 321 0.08 4.23 -22.14
C LYS A 321 1.24 5.00 -22.78
N LEU A 322 0.94 6.02 -23.58
CA LEU A 322 1.96 6.91 -24.15
C LEU A 322 2.65 7.73 -23.05
N VAL A 323 1.91 8.25 -22.08
CA VAL A 323 2.48 8.94 -20.91
C VAL A 323 3.32 7.97 -20.07
N HIS A 324 2.79 6.78 -19.76
CA HIS A 324 3.50 5.73 -19.03
C HIS A 324 4.82 5.37 -19.67
N SER A 325 4.90 5.30 -21.01
CA SER A 325 6.14 4.97 -21.73
C SER A 325 7.27 5.98 -21.52
N GLN A 326 6.96 7.19 -21.07
CA GLN A 326 7.92 8.25 -20.77
C GLN A 326 8.37 8.23 -19.30
N ILE A 327 7.65 7.51 -18.43
CA ILE A 327 8.00 7.34 -17.02
C ILE A 327 8.97 6.16 -16.93
N ALA A 328 10.26 6.45 -16.75
CA ALA A 328 11.24 5.39 -16.64
C ALA A 328 11.11 4.61 -15.30
N ASP A 329 11.75 3.43 -15.22
CA ASP A 329 11.74 2.59 -14.01
C ASP A 329 12.79 2.99 -12.97
N TYR A 330 12.50 2.72 -11.70
CA TYR A 330 13.38 3.04 -10.59
C TYR A 330 14.48 1.98 -10.43
N PRO A 331 15.71 2.36 -10.02
CA PRO A 331 16.81 1.42 -9.91
C PRO A 331 16.52 0.34 -8.86
N ASN A 332 17.05 -0.86 -9.08
CA ASN A 332 16.88 -1.98 -8.15
C ASN A 332 17.51 -1.66 -6.79
N LYS A 333 17.08 -2.41 -5.77
CA LYS A 333 17.76 -2.39 -4.47
C LYS A 333 19.19 -2.93 -4.63
N VAL A 334 20.14 -2.20 -4.06
CA VAL A 334 21.54 -2.67 -3.96
C VAL A 334 21.58 -3.93 -3.08
N ALA A 335 22.26 -4.96 -3.57
CA ALA A 335 22.40 -6.24 -2.89
C ALA A 335 23.74 -6.35 -2.16
N ASP A 336 23.79 -7.24 -1.16
CA ASP A 336 25.02 -7.68 -0.51
C ASP A 336 25.92 -6.54 -0.01
N LEU A 337 25.34 -5.51 0.63
CA LEU A 337 26.12 -4.46 1.27
C LEU A 337 26.95 -5.09 2.40
N LYS A 338 28.26 -4.89 2.33
CA LYS A 338 29.27 -5.36 3.28
C LYS A 338 30.06 -4.19 3.86
N LEU A 339 30.67 -4.47 5.01
CA LEU A 339 31.49 -3.53 5.74
C LEU A 339 32.78 -4.19 6.21
N GLU A 340 33.91 -3.53 5.96
CA GLU A 340 35.21 -3.83 6.57
C GLU A 340 35.61 -2.65 7.46
N ASP A 341 35.59 -2.87 8.78
CA ASP A 341 35.93 -1.84 9.77
C ASP A 341 37.42 -1.90 10.13
N LYS A 342 38.14 -0.80 9.92
CA LYS A 342 39.55 -0.64 10.32
C LYS A 342 39.71 0.31 11.51
N GLY A 343 38.62 0.68 12.18
CA GLY A 343 38.56 1.58 13.33
C GLY A 343 38.62 3.05 12.95
N ASN A 344 39.68 3.48 12.24
CA ASN A 344 39.80 4.86 11.76
C ASN A 344 39.19 5.10 10.37
N LYS A 345 38.83 4.03 9.67
CA LYS A 345 38.21 4.03 8.34
C LYS A 345 37.26 2.86 8.22
N VAL A 346 36.19 3.05 7.45
CA VAL A 346 35.23 1.99 7.14
C VAL A 346 35.12 1.86 5.62
N HIS A 347 35.40 0.66 5.12
CA HIS A 347 35.25 0.33 3.70
C HIS A 347 33.91 -0.38 3.49
N LEU A 348 33.08 0.18 2.62
CA LEU A 348 31.80 -0.39 2.19
C LEU A 348 31.93 -0.91 0.77
N SER A 349 31.34 -2.07 0.52
CA SER A 349 31.23 -2.64 -0.83
C SER A 349 29.87 -3.30 -1.00
N TRP A 350 29.38 -3.34 -2.24
CA TRP A 350 28.06 -3.91 -2.53
C TRP A 350 28.01 -4.50 -3.94
N GLN A 351 26.93 -5.21 -4.22
CA GLN A 351 26.59 -5.71 -5.55
C GLN A 351 25.38 -4.95 -6.08
N HIS A 352 25.37 -4.71 -7.39
CA HIS A 352 24.23 -4.07 -8.04
C HIS A 352 24.04 -4.70 -9.41
N GLU A 353 22.92 -5.41 -9.56
CA GLU A 353 22.47 -5.95 -10.83
C GLU A 353 21.52 -4.92 -11.45
N ASP A 354 22.05 -4.01 -12.26
CA ASP A 354 21.22 -3.07 -13.03
C ASP A 354 21.43 -3.17 -14.53
N ILE A 355 20.33 -2.94 -15.23
CA ILE A 355 20.12 -3.09 -16.68
C ILE A 355 20.52 -1.78 -17.42
N HIS A 356 20.75 -0.68 -16.70
CA HIS A 356 21.01 0.64 -17.25
C HIS A 356 22.42 1.16 -16.93
N GLN A 357 23.17 1.57 -17.96
CA GLN A 357 24.43 2.30 -17.79
C GLN A 357 24.15 3.66 -17.10
N GLY A 358 24.94 4.01 -16.08
CA GLY A 358 24.89 5.33 -15.44
C GLY A 358 24.21 5.42 -14.06
N ALA A 359 23.99 4.29 -13.37
CA ALA A 359 23.58 4.31 -11.97
C ALA A 359 24.63 5.01 -11.09
N THR A 360 24.17 5.78 -10.11
CA THR A 360 25.01 6.37 -9.07
C THR A 360 24.57 5.92 -7.69
N TYR A 361 25.44 5.98 -6.70
CA TYR A 361 25.13 5.53 -5.35
C TYR A 361 25.23 6.65 -4.31
N GLN A 362 24.36 6.53 -3.32
CA GLN A 362 24.32 7.37 -2.13
C GLN A 362 24.54 6.50 -0.90
N VAL A 363 25.49 6.90 -0.05
CA VAL A 363 25.77 6.24 1.23
C VAL A 363 25.20 7.09 2.35
N ILE A 364 24.38 6.45 3.18
CA ILE A 364 23.82 7.05 4.40
C ILE A 364 24.42 6.35 5.61
N ARG A 365 24.83 7.15 6.59
CA ARG A 365 25.32 6.70 7.90
C ARG A 365 24.42 7.25 8.99
N ARG A 366 23.95 6.36 9.87
CA ARG A 366 23.23 6.71 11.10
C ARG A 366 24.10 6.39 12.30
N ASP A 367 24.34 7.37 13.16
CA ASP A 367 24.89 7.14 14.49
C ASP A 367 23.78 6.57 15.38
N LEU A 368 23.99 5.37 15.92
CA LEU A 368 22.94 4.65 16.62
C LEU A 368 22.69 5.21 18.04
N VAL A 369 23.67 5.90 18.63
CA VAL A 369 23.56 6.42 20.01
C VAL A 369 22.77 7.73 20.05
N ASN A 370 22.99 8.63 19.09
CA ASN A 370 22.27 9.90 19.02
C ASN A 370 21.17 9.92 17.94
N ASN A 371 20.98 8.80 17.23
CA ASN A 371 20.01 8.63 16.14
C ASN A 371 20.14 9.66 15.01
N ASN A 372 21.33 10.25 14.82
CA ASN A 372 21.56 11.22 13.76
C ASN A 372 21.90 10.50 12.45
N GLU A 373 21.07 10.69 11.43
CA GLU A 373 21.26 10.13 10.09
C GLU A 373 21.79 11.19 9.13
N GLN A 374 22.82 10.83 8.37
CA GLN A 374 23.53 11.74 7.47
C GLN A 374 23.82 11.08 6.14
N VAL A 375 23.69 11.85 5.06
CA VAL A 375 24.23 11.45 3.77
C VAL A 375 25.72 11.78 3.74
N ILE A 376 26.58 10.77 3.71
CA ILE A 376 28.03 10.97 3.75
C ILE A 376 28.67 10.96 2.36
N ALA A 377 27.97 10.45 1.36
CA ALA A 377 28.37 10.53 -0.04
C ALA A 377 27.17 10.39 -0.99
N LYS A 378 27.25 11.02 -2.16
CA LYS A 378 26.29 10.96 -3.28
C LYS A 378 27.06 10.91 -4.60
N GLY A 379 26.43 10.40 -5.66
CA GLY A 379 27.03 10.40 -7.00
C GLY A 379 28.20 9.43 -7.17
N ILE A 380 28.30 8.42 -6.30
CA ILE A 380 29.37 7.41 -6.39
C ILE A 380 29.11 6.56 -7.65
N MET A 381 30.13 6.38 -8.49
CA MET A 381 30.01 5.62 -9.75
C MET A 381 30.51 4.17 -9.62
N THR A 382 31.12 3.83 -8.49
CA THR A 382 31.66 2.49 -8.18
C THR A 382 30.80 1.77 -7.15
N THR A 383 30.90 0.45 -7.08
CA THR A 383 30.20 -0.36 -6.06
C THR A 383 30.94 -0.46 -4.73
N SER A 384 31.71 0.58 -4.41
CA SER A 384 32.45 0.68 -3.15
C SER A 384 32.63 2.13 -2.73
N PHE A 385 32.78 2.32 -1.42
CA PHE A 385 33.01 3.62 -0.81
C PHE A 385 33.86 3.49 0.45
N MET A 386 34.72 4.49 0.70
CA MET A 386 35.56 4.55 1.89
C MET A 386 35.14 5.73 2.76
N ASP A 387 34.55 5.47 3.93
CA ASP A 387 34.30 6.47 4.95
C ASP A 387 35.63 6.76 5.68
N GLN A 388 36.20 7.94 5.41
CA GLN A 388 37.48 8.38 5.99
C GLN A 388 37.32 8.92 7.42
N ASN A 389 36.10 9.23 7.84
CA ASN A 389 35.80 9.86 9.13
C ASN A 389 34.59 9.15 9.77
N PRO A 390 34.69 7.84 10.09
CA PRO A 390 33.59 7.07 10.65
C PRO A 390 33.12 7.67 11.98
N SER A 391 31.88 7.37 12.39
CA SER A 391 31.42 7.83 13.71
C SER A 391 32.30 7.25 14.81
N LYS A 392 32.51 8.03 15.88
CA LYS A 392 33.13 7.54 17.11
C LYS A 392 32.22 6.55 17.84
N ASN A 393 30.92 6.66 17.59
CA ASN A 393 29.91 5.75 18.10
C ASN A 393 29.65 4.63 17.12
N LYS A 394 28.92 3.60 17.57
CA LYS A 394 28.40 2.59 16.67
C LYS A 394 27.49 3.23 15.61
N ALA A 395 27.80 2.98 14.35
CA ALA A 395 27.07 3.52 13.22
C ALA A 395 26.51 2.43 12.31
N ARG A 396 25.35 2.70 11.73
CA ARG A 396 24.68 1.87 10.74
C ARG A 396 24.76 2.51 9.36
N TYR A 397 25.12 1.72 8.36
CA TYR A 397 25.23 2.15 6.98
C TYR A 397 24.14 1.51 6.12
N LYS A 398 23.65 2.28 5.15
CA LYS A 398 22.78 1.81 4.06
C LYS A 398 23.14 2.54 2.77
N VAL A 399 22.90 1.87 1.64
CA VAL A 399 23.18 2.40 0.30
C VAL A 399 21.90 2.43 -0.52
N PHE A 400 21.76 3.49 -1.31
CA PHE A 400 20.71 3.65 -2.32
C PHE A 400 21.36 3.75 -3.69
N ALA A 401 20.82 3.02 -4.67
CA ALA A 401 21.09 3.28 -6.08
C ALA A 401 20.23 4.46 -6.57
N HIS A 402 20.71 5.20 -7.54
CA HIS A 402 20.03 6.35 -8.14
C HIS A 402 20.19 6.34 -9.65
N TYR A 403 19.14 6.77 -10.36
CA TYR A 403 19.20 7.13 -11.77
C TYR A 403 18.59 8.52 -11.97
N GLY A 404 19.45 9.51 -12.23
CA GLY A 404 19.06 10.92 -12.14
C GLY A 404 18.52 11.23 -10.74
N GLU A 405 17.32 11.81 -10.67
CA GLU A 405 16.63 12.14 -9.41
C GLU A 405 15.86 10.96 -8.78
N ARG A 406 15.89 9.77 -9.39
CA ARG A 406 15.06 8.62 -8.99
C ARG A 406 15.86 7.69 -8.10
N ALA A 407 15.37 7.49 -6.88
CA ALA A 407 16.03 6.68 -5.87
C ALA A 407 15.53 5.23 -5.83
N GLY A 408 16.47 4.32 -5.61
CA GLY A 408 16.26 2.92 -5.31
C GLY A 408 15.63 2.71 -3.93
N LEU A 409 15.30 1.46 -3.60
CA LEU A 409 15.10 1.09 -2.20
C LEU A 409 16.45 1.01 -1.46
N ALA A 410 16.40 1.17 -0.13
CA ALA A 410 17.58 0.99 0.71
C ALA A 410 18.10 -0.45 0.64
N SER A 411 19.42 -0.62 0.57
CA SER A 411 20.12 -1.90 0.74
C SER A 411 19.78 -2.58 2.09
N ASN A 412 20.31 -3.80 2.31
CA ASN A 412 20.48 -4.28 3.69
C ASN A 412 21.36 -3.29 4.49
N THR A 413 21.23 -3.32 5.81
CA THR A 413 22.05 -2.47 6.68
C THR A 413 23.25 -3.23 7.22
N VAL A 414 24.34 -2.51 7.46
CA VAL A 414 25.56 -3.04 8.11
C VAL A 414 26.02 -2.08 9.20
N ASP A 415 26.48 -2.63 10.32
CA ASP A 415 26.93 -1.83 11.46
C ASP A 415 28.46 -1.84 11.57
N SER A 416 29.05 -0.72 12.01
CA SER A 416 30.45 -0.66 12.43
C SER A 416 30.72 -1.60 13.61
N ASN A 417 31.98 -2.00 13.78
CA ASN A 417 32.42 -2.91 14.84
C ASN A 417 32.68 -2.22 16.19
N VAL A 418 32.31 -0.95 16.35
CA VAL A 418 32.41 -0.24 17.63
C VAL A 418 31.58 -0.97 18.69
N GLN A 419 32.23 -1.38 19.77
CA GLN A 419 31.59 -2.06 20.90
C GLN A 419 31.67 -1.20 22.16
N TYR A 420 30.54 -1.06 22.84
CA TYR A 420 30.47 -0.53 24.19
C TYR A 420 30.55 -1.67 25.19
N VAL A 421 31.51 -1.58 26.11
CA VAL A 421 31.58 -2.47 27.27
C VAL A 421 31.01 -1.73 28.47
N HIS A 422 29.89 -2.21 28.98
CA HIS A 422 29.17 -1.59 30.09
C HIS A 422 29.67 -2.13 31.43
N ALA A 423 30.46 -1.34 32.15
CA ALA A 423 30.96 -1.71 33.47
C ALA A 423 29.84 -1.63 34.51
N LEU A 424 29.45 -2.77 35.07
CA LEU A 424 28.31 -2.87 36.00
C LEU A 424 28.74 -2.58 37.45
N PRO A 425 27.90 -1.90 38.25
CA PRO A 425 26.52 -1.45 37.96
C PRO A 425 26.44 -0.13 37.17
N ILE A 426 25.51 -0.04 36.23
CA ILE A 426 25.26 1.16 35.41
C ILE A 426 23.84 1.14 34.82
N ARG A 427 23.35 2.29 34.36
CA ARG A 427 22.26 2.37 33.37
C ARG A 427 22.82 2.07 31.99
N ILE A 428 22.29 1.05 31.34
CA ILE A 428 22.59 0.74 29.94
C ILE A 428 21.51 1.38 29.08
N GLN A 429 21.89 2.36 28.24
CA GLN A 429 21.00 2.89 27.23
C GLN A 429 20.76 1.84 26.15
N ALA A 430 19.51 1.64 25.71
CA ALA A 430 19.15 0.50 24.87
C ALA A 430 19.76 0.58 23.47
N GLU A 431 19.97 1.78 22.95
CA GLU A 431 20.63 2.06 21.68
C GLU A 431 22.14 1.80 21.72
N ALA A 432 22.76 1.73 22.90
CA ALA A 432 24.17 1.44 23.09
C ALA A 432 24.49 -0.08 23.08
N PHE A 433 23.88 -0.81 22.14
CA PHE A 433 24.07 -2.26 21.97
C PHE A 433 25.34 -2.59 21.17
N SER A 434 25.97 -3.72 21.49
CA SER A 434 27.18 -4.24 20.83
C SER A 434 26.86 -5.00 19.54
N GLN A 435 25.77 -5.77 19.47
CA GLN A 435 25.30 -6.45 18.24
C GLN A 435 23.76 -6.45 18.16
N GLY A 436 23.19 -6.38 16.94
CA GLY A 436 21.75 -6.27 16.74
C GLY A 436 21.39 -5.83 15.32
N ALA A 437 21.48 -6.75 14.36
CA ALA A 437 21.37 -6.47 12.93
C ALA A 437 20.10 -5.69 12.55
N ASP A 438 18.94 -6.08 13.11
CA ASP A 438 17.63 -5.49 12.80
C ASP A 438 17.07 -4.61 13.93
N VAL A 439 17.87 -4.31 14.96
CA VAL A 439 17.47 -3.40 16.03
C VAL A 439 17.37 -2.00 15.45
N THR A 440 16.20 -1.37 15.55
CA THR A 440 16.00 0.01 15.04
C THR A 440 16.07 1.00 16.19
N VAL A 441 16.56 2.22 15.94
CA VAL A 441 16.65 3.30 16.93
C VAL A 441 15.85 4.51 16.47
N SER A 442 15.15 5.12 17.42
CA SER A 442 14.22 6.23 17.17
C SER A 442 14.21 7.22 18.34
N ASN A 443 13.80 8.46 18.07
CA ASN A 443 13.62 9.45 19.13
C ASN A 443 12.18 9.39 19.65
N SER A 444 12.02 9.28 20.96
CA SER A 444 10.74 9.43 21.64
C SER A 444 10.34 10.90 21.71
N THR A 445 9.07 11.19 21.45
CA THR A 445 8.47 12.51 21.67
C THR A 445 7.99 12.72 23.10
N GLN A 446 7.98 11.66 23.91
CA GLN A 446 7.43 11.65 25.28
C GLN A 446 8.52 11.58 26.35
N GLU A 447 9.77 11.33 25.97
CA GLU A 447 10.90 11.18 26.89
C GLU A 447 11.71 12.47 27.02
N PRO A 448 12.42 12.69 28.14
CA PRO A 448 13.24 13.87 28.31
C PRO A 448 14.45 13.88 27.36
N LYS A 449 15.01 15.06 27.09
CA LYS A 449 16.09 15.29 26.10
C LYS A 449 17.33 14.39 26.25
N HIS A 450 17.62 13.89 27.45
CA HIS A 450 18.80 13.06 27.73
C HIS A 450 18.55 11.55 27.58
N ASP A 451 17.30 11.10 27.48
CA ASP A 451 16.88 9.70 27.29
C ASP A 451 15.92 9.61 26.08
N LEU A 452 16.20 10.39 25.01
CA LEU A 452 15.32 10.48 23.84
C LEU A 452 15.37 9.23 22.98
N VAL A 453 16.55 8.63 22.84
CA VAL A 453 16.75 7.54 21.90
C VAL A 453 16.32 6.24 22.55
N PHE A 454 15.55 5.44 21.82
CA PHE A 454 15.15 4.11 22.26
C PHE A 454 15.41 3.09 21.16
N ALA A 455 15.58 1.84 21.55
CA ALA A 455 15.75 0.72 20.65
C ALA A 455 14.44 -0.08 20.51
N ASN A 456 14.03 -0.37 19.28
CA ASN A 456 12.94 -1.28 18.97
C ASN A 456 13.50 -2.61 18.45
N MET A 457 13.09 -3.70 19.09
CA MET A 457 13.61 -5.04 18.87
C MET A 457 12.58 -5.99 18.27
N ARG A 458 11.64 -5.49 17.45
CA ARG A 458 10.60 -6.34 16.85
C ARG A 458 11.23 -7.49 16.06
N ASN A 459 10.90 -8.73 16.43
CA ASN A 459 11.41 -9.97 15.80
C ASN A 459 12.94 -10.11 15.79
N THR A 460 13.66 -9.37 16.64
CA THR A 460 15.13 -9.40 16.71
C THR A 460 15.61 -9.36 18.16
N SER A 461 16.92 -9.29 18.37
CA SER A 461 17.52 -9.18 19.70
C SER A 461 18.71 -8.23 19.67
N ALA A 462 19.03 -7.67 20.84
CA ALA A 462 20.22 -6.85 21.03
C ALA A 462 21.14 -7.49 22.06
N ASP A 463 22.43 -7.53 21.73
CA ASP A 463 23.50 -7.99 22.61
C ASP A 463 24.26 -6.80 23.18
N TYR A 464 24.51 -6.83 24.49
CA TYR A 464 25.26 -5.82 25.22
C TYR A 464 26.47 -6.48 25.87
N ALA A 465 27.68 -6.06 25.51
CA ALA A 465 28.88 -6.46 26.21
C ALA A 465 28.92 -5.78 27.59
N ILE A 466 29.02 -6.58 28.64
CA ILE A 466 29.04 -6.10 30.03
C ILE A 466 30.30 -6.59 30.74
N GLU A 467 30.82 -5.77 31.67
CA GLU A 467 31.91 -6.15 32.55
C GLU A 467 31.43 -6.09 34.00
N VAL A 468 31.40 -7.24 34.68
CA VAL A 468 30.94 -7.34 36.07
C VAL A 468 32.16 -7.32 36.99
N ALA A 469 32.40 -6.17 37.64
CA ALA A 469 33.57 -6.01 38.50
C ALA A 469 33.58 -6.94 39.73
N LYS A 470 32.38 -7.22 40.30
CA LYS A 470 32.21 -8.09 41.48
C LYS A 470 31.03 -9.02 41.28
N ALA A 471 31.25 -10.32 41.41
CA ALA A 471 30.16 -11.30 41.43
C ALA A 471 29.16 -10.97 42.54
N GLY A 472 27.87 -11.23 42.33
CA GLY A 472 26.85 -11.00 43.35
C GLY A 472 25.44 -10.86 42.81
N LYS A 473 24.53 -10.42 43.68
CA LYS A 473 23.14 -10.13 43.33
C LYS A 473 23.04 -8.72 42.74
N TYR A 474 22.26 -8.59 41.68
CA TYR A 474 21.94 -7.35 40.99
C TYR A 474 20.44 -7.29 40.73
N THR A 475 19.92 -6.12 40.40
CA THR A 475 18.58 -5.94 39.83
C THR A 475 18.67 -5.47 38.41
N LEU A 476 17.80 -6.01 37.56
CA LEU A 476 17.51 -5.53 36.22
C LEU A 476 16.20 -4.77 36.26
N GLN A 477 16.20 -3.49 35.91
CA GLN A 477 15.01 -2.67 35.85
C GLN A 477 14.93 -1.98 34.48
N PRO A 478 14.06 -2.43 33.57
CA PRO A 478 13.96 -1.85 32.23
C PRO A 478 12.93 -0.71 32.17
N ARG A 479 13.18 0.27 31.29
CA ARG A 479 12.18 1.25 30.83
C ARG A 479 11.74 0.90 29.43
N VAL A 480 10.45 0.63 29.26
CA VAL A 480 9.87 0.04 28.06
C VAL A 480 8.63 0.83 27.63
N PHE A 481 8.35 0.81 26.33
CA PHE A 481 7.08 1.33 25.79
C PHE A 481 6.11 0.19 25.55
N HIS A 482 4.83 0.47 25.76
CA HIS A 482 3.76 -0.52 25.72
C HIS A 482 2.52 0.00 24.98
N SER A 483 1.88 -0.84 24.16
CA SER A 483 0.70 -0.48 23.35
C SER A 483 -0.64 -0.95 23.93
N GLY A 484 -0.68 -1.41 25.18
CA GLY A 484 -1.89 -1.88 25.89
C GLY A 484 -1.94 -3.39 26.16
N GLU A 485 -1.39 -4.24 25.29
CA GLU A 485 -1.38 -5.71 25.49
C GLU A 485 -0.08 -6.21 26.14
N LYS A 486 -0.15 -6.88 27.30
CA LYS A 486 1.03 -7.39 28.06
C LYS A 486 2.01 -8.15 27.15
N GLN A 487 3.25 -7.67 27.10
CA GLN A 487 4.36 -8.33 26.41
C GLN A 487 5.39 -8.88 27.41
N SER A 488 6.09 -9.93 27.00
CA SER A 488 7.21 -10.52 27.73
C SER A 488 8.47 -10.52 26.89
N PHE A 489 9.62 -10.43 27.56
CA PHE A 489 10.92 -10.59 26.92
C PHE A 489 11.88 -11.33 27.85
N VAL A 490 12.85 -12.01 27.26
CA VAL A 490 13.92 -12.68 27.99
C VAL A 490 15.18 -11.84 28.00
N VAL A 491 15.89 -11.95 29.11
CA VAL A 491 17.27 -11.53 29.26
C VAL A 491 18.11 -12.79 29.35
N LEU A 492 19.09 -12.92 28.47
CA LEU A 492 20.05 -14.04 28.45
C LEU A 492 21.43 -13.54 28.87
N LEU A 493 22.18 -14.37 29.58
CA LEU A 493 23.59 -14.15 29.88
C LEU A 493 24.42 -15.22 29.18
N ASN A 494 25.28 -14.82 28.24
CA ASN A 494 26.06 -15.72 27.39
C ASN A 494 25.18 -16.80 26.74
N GLY A 495 24.01 -16.39 26.21
CA GLY A 495 23.03 -17.25 25.54
C GLY A 495 22.16 -18.10 26.48
N LYS A 496 22.41 -18.10 27.80
CA LYS A 496 21.59 -18.84 28.77
C LYS A 496 20.53 -17.93 29.38
N LEU A 497 19.30 -18.44 29.55
CA LEU A 497 18.22 -17.69 30.19
C LEU A 497 18.64 -17.23 31.59
N LEU A 498 18.72 -15.91 31.76
CA LEU A 498 18.94 -15.28 33.06
C LEU A 498 17.59 -14.98 33.72
N LYS A 499 16.67 -14.36 32.96
CA LYS A 499 15.35 -13.99 33.46
C LYS A 499 14.35 -13.72 32.34
N GLU A 500 13.08 -14.01 32.60
CA GLU A 500 11.95 -13.48 31.82
C GLU A 500 11.34 -12.29 32.57
N ILE A 501 11.07 -11.21 31.84
CA ILE A 501 10.48 -9.97 32.36
C ILE A 501 9.17 -9.70 31.62
N MET A 502 8.10 -9.50 32.39
CA MET A 502 6.80 -9.09 31.87
C MET A 502 6.60 -7.58 32.04
N THR A 503 6.05 -6.95 31.00
CA THR A 503 5.61 -5.55 31.03
C THR A 503 4.32 -5.39 31.85
N THR A 504 4.03 -4.16 32.33
CA THR A 504 2.94 -3.96 33.30
C THR A 504 1.53 -3.98 32.68
N GLY A 505 1.42 -3.77 31.37
CA GLY A 505 0.14 -3.82 30.65
C GLY A 505 -0.51 -2.46 30.38
N ALA A 506 -0.04 -1.36 30.96
CA ALA A 506 -0.61 -0.03 30.72
C ALA A 506 0.10 0.70 29.57
N GLU A 507 -0.67 1.41 28.75
CA GLU A 507 -0.20 2.10 27.54
C GLU A 507 0.83 3.20 27.85
N GLY A 508 1.85 3.33 27.00
CA GLY A 508 2.89 4.36 27.09
C GLY A 508 4.23 3.88 27.65
N TRP A 509 5.09 4.84 27.99
CA TRP A 509 6.42 4.59 28.57
C TRP A 509 6.33 4.26 30.06
N GLN A 510 6.97 3.16 30.47
CA GLN A 510 6.90 2.66 31.83
C GLN A 510 8.24 2.10 32.29
N THR A 511 8.51 2.23 33.58
CA THR A 511 9.61 1.52 34.23
C THR A 511 9.05 0.28 34.89
N ALA A 512 9.47 -0.90 34.43
CA ALA A 512 9.02 -2.16 34.99
C ALA A 512 9.57 -2.37 36.41
N ASN A 513 9.05 -3.36 37.12
CA ASN A 513 9.55 -3.74 38.43
C ASN A 513 11.00 -4.23 38.32
N ALA A 514 11.82 -3.86 39.32
CA ALA A 514 13.19 -4.33 39.41
C ALA A 514 13.22 -5.84 39.68
N VAL A 515 13.93 -6.59 38.84
CA VAL A 515 13.98 -8.05 38.90
C VAL A 515 15.36 -8.51 39.36
N PRO A 516 15.48 -9.29 40.46
CA PRO A 516 16.77 -9.74 40.97
C PRO A 516 17.38 -10.83 40.07
N VAL A 517 18.69 -10.75 39.88
CA VAL A 517 19.53 -11.70 39.14
C VAL A 517 20.86 -11.90 39.86
N THR A 518 21.55 -13.00 39.59
CA THR A 518 22.93 -13.23 40.08
C THR A 518 23.87 -13.16 38.89
N LEU A 519 24.86 -12.27 38.96
CA LEU A 519 25.85 -12.10 37.90
C LEU A 519 27.23 -12.60 38.38
N PRO A 520 27.91 -13.48 37.61
CA PRO A 520 29.30 -13.82 37.84
C PRO A 520 30.23 -12.64 37.55
N LYS A 521 31.45 -12.66 38.10
CA LYS A 521 32.49 -11.67 37.81
C LYS A 521 33.08 -11.92 36.41
N GLY A 522 33.35 -10.84 35.67
CA GLY A 522 34.08 -10.87 34.41
C GLY A 522 33.27 -10.31 33.23
N SER A 523 33.77 -10.58 32.02
CA SER A 523 33.15 -10.14 30.77
C SER A 523 32.05 -11.10 30.33
N HIS A 524 30.89 -10.55 29.98
CA HIS A 524 29.73 -11.32 29.53
C HIS A 524 28.98 -10.60 28.41
N ILE A 525 28.12 -11.33 27.71
CA ILE A 525 27.13 -10.79 26.80
C ILE A 525 25.76 -10.92 27.44
N LEU A 526 25.08 -9.79 27.58
CA LEU A 526 23.68 -9.71 27.99
C LEU A 526 22.83 -9.56 26.73
N THR A 527 21.97 -10.52 26.42
CA THR A 527 21.06 -10.45 25.27
C THR A 527 19.66 -10.10 25.75
N ILE A 528 19.02 -9.12 25.11
CA ILE A 528 17.60 -8.83 25.30
C ILE A 528 16.82 -9.29 24.08
N LYS A 529 15.79 -10.12 24.27
CA LYS A 529 15.02 -10.72 23.19
C LYS A 529 13.52 -10.78 23.53
N PRO A 530 12.61 -10.21 22.71
CA PRO A 530 11.17 -10.34 22.90
C PRO A 530 10.68 -11.79 22.74
N ILE A 531 9.59 -12.14 23.43
CA ILE A 531 8.90 -13.43 23.29
C ILE A 531 7.65 -13.23 22.42
N GLY A 532 7.47 -14.09 21.42
CA GLY A 532 6.30 -14.11 20.53
C GLY A 532 6.59 -13.59 19.12
N GLU A 533 5.90 -14.12 18.12
CA GLU A 533 5.97 -13.64 16.75
C GLU A 533 5.36 -12.23 16.66
N ARG A 534 6.05 -11.31 15.96
CA ARG A 534 5.66 -9.90 15.78
C ARG A 534 5.62 -9.05 17.06
N ALA A 535 6.09 -9.57 18.20
CA ALA A 535 6.17 -8.83 19.47
C ALA A 535 7.00 -7.55 19.29
N ARG A 536 6.38 -6.40 19.57
CA ARG A 536 7.00 -5.07 19.44
C ARG A 536 7.52 -4.60 20.79
N LEU A 537 8.75 -4.97 21.13
CA LEU A 537 9.41 -4.42 22.31
C LEU A 537 10.20 -3.17 21.95
N SER A 538 9.88 -2.05 22.60
CA SER A 538 10.72 -0.86 22.58
C SER A 538 11.27 -0.62 23.99
N ILE A 539 12.58 -0.45 24.09
CA ILE A 539 13.30 -0.23 25.35
C ILE A 539 14.04 1.09 25.22
N ASN A 540 13.92 1.93 26.24
CA ASN A 540 14.71 3.15 26.38
C ASN A 540 16.04 2.80 27.08
N TRP A 541 15.97 2.21 28.27
CA TRP A 541 17.17 1.79 29.01
C TRP A 541 16.93 0.57 29.91
N LEU A 542 18.03 0.03 30.44
CA LEU A 542 18.08 -0.99 31.49
C LEU A 542 18.96 -0.52 32.65
N ASP A 543 18.34 -0.23 33.80
CA ASP A 543 19.04 0.07 35.04
C ASP A 543 19.54 -1.25 35.67
N VAL A 544 20.87 -1.38 35.81
CA VAL A 544 21.51 -2.52 36.48
C VAL A 544 22.15 -2.05 37.78
N LYS A 545 21.53 -2.38 38.91
CA LYS A 545 21.99 -1.96 40.24
C LYS A 545 22.47 -3.16 41.04
N LYS A 546 23.52 -2.99 41.83
CA LYS A 546 23.99 -4.03 42.75
C LYS A 546 23.10 -4.05 43.99
N LEU A 547 22.72 -5.25 44.45
CA LEU A 547 21.96 -5.47 45.69
C LEU A 547 22.87 -5.60 46.90
#